data_AF-A0A928ZVH6-F1
#
_entry.id   AF-A0A928ZVH6-F1
#
_cell.length_a   1.000
_cell.length_b   1.000
_cell.length_c   1.000
_cell.angle_alpha   90.00
_cell.angle_beta   90.00
_cell.angle_gamma   90.00
#
_symmetry.space_group_name_H-M   'P 1'
#
loop_
_entity.id
_entity.type
_entity.pdbx_description
1 polymer ?
#
loop_
_entity_poly.entity_id
_entity_poly.type
_entity_poly.pdbx_seq_one_letter_code
_entity_poly.pdbx_strand_id
1 'polypeptide(L)'
;MVLPGTVVLAQTDMPTQAQDAYTRAMNLGYAYAGDYDYQTALINFRRALKERPGDVYAINAIANMEYYIERDRVAALQAEVDTLQARLSLAAETKDWVCVVATVDELIPYTEGLERERLTGYRSQLTGVLESRTDVEFWSTVCSPDEPLQ
;
A
#
# COMPACT_ATOMS: atom_id res chain seq x y z
N MET A 1 -24.50 -51.29 61.54
CA MET A 1 -23.15 -50.89 61.10
C MET A 1 -23.25 -50.59 59.61
N VAL A 2 -23.48 -49.32 59.27
CA VAL A 2 -23.69 -48.82 57.91
C VAL A 2 -22.50 -47.92 57.61
N LEU A 3 -21.88 -48.06 56.44
CA LEU A 3 -21.58 -46.96 55.49
C LEU A 3 -20.89 -47.53 54.23
N PRO A 4 -21.49 -47.36 53.05
CA PRO A 4 -20.86 -47.53 51.74
C PRO A 4 -20.27 -46.20 51.24
N GLY A 5 -19.37 -46.24 50.26
CA GLY A 5 -19.03 -45.03 49.51
C GLY A 5 -17.66 -45.05 48.83
N THR A 6 -17.52 -45.82 47.76
CA THR A 6 -16.49 -45.54 46.75
C THR A 6 -16.83 -44.23 46.06
N VAL A 7 -16.05 -43.19 46.33
CA VAL A 7 -16.10 -41.92 45.60
C VAL A 7 -15.51 -42.16 44.21
N VAL A 8 -16.37 -42.19 43.19
CA VAL A 8 -15.96 -42.07 41.80
C VAL A 8 -15.59 -40.61 41.58
N LEU A 9 -14.31 -40.34 41.31
CA LEU A 9 -13.86 -39.02 40.85
C LEU A 9 -14.45 -38.78 39.46
N ALA A 10 -15.50 -37.95 39.40
CA ALA A 10 -16.01 -37.43 38.15
C ALA A 10 -14.88 -36.63 37.47
N GLN A 11 -14.40 -37.15 36.34
CA GLN A 11 -13.55 -36.40 35.44
C GLN A 11 -14.41 -35.26 34.90
N THR A 12 -14.15 -34.04 35.37
CA THR A 12 -14.71 -32.84 34.77
C THR A 12 -14.05 -32.68 33.41
N ASP A 13 -14.72 -33.14 32.36
CA ASP A 13 -14.44 -32.72 31.00
C ASP A 13 -14.58 -31.19 30.96
N MET A 14 -13.47 -30.48 31.04
CA MET A 14 -13.41 -29.06 30.74
C MET A 14 -13.85 -28.91 29.28
N PRO A 15 -14.93 -28.18 28.97
CA PRO A 15 -15.23 -27.89 27.58
C PRO A 15 -14.08 -27.03 27.07
N THR A 16 -13.22 -27.58 26.21
CA THR A 16 -12.36 -26.78 25.33
C THR A 16 -13.32 -25.87 24.57
N GLN A 17 -13.46 -24.63 25.03
CA GLN A 17 -14.36 -23.66 24.42
C GLN A 17 -13.94 -23.53 22.96
N ALA A 18 -14.75 -24.08 22.05
CA ALA A 18 -14.61 -23.80 20.65
C ALA A 18 -14.66 -22.28 20.51
N GLN A 19 -13.53 -21.65 20.17
CA GLN A 19 -13.48 -20.20 19.98
C GLN A 19 -14.57 -19.81 18.99
N ASP A 20 -15.44 -18.90 19.43
CA ASP A 20 -16.50 -18.38 18.60
C ASP A 20 -15.90 -17.72 17.34
N ALA A 21 -16.68 -17.67 16.25
CA ALA A 21 -16.21 -17.18 14.96
C ALA A 21 -15.68 -15.74 15.04
N TYR A 22 -16.29 -14.91 15.89
CA TYR A 22 -15.87 -13.54 16.15
C TYR A 22 -14.48 -13.50 16.80
N THR A 23 -14.25 -14.22 17.90
CA THR A 23 -12.99 -14.25 18.63
C THR A 23 -11.87 -14.75 17.74
N ARG A 24 -12.13 -15.79 16.94
CA ARG A 24 -11.16 -16.29 15.96
C ARG A 24 -10.78 -15.22 14.94
N ALA A 25 -11.78 -14.53 14.38
CA ALA A 25 -11.56 -13.47 13.41
C ALA A 25 -10.81 -12.27 14.01
N MET A 26 -11.14 -11.86 15.24
CA MET A 26 -10.42 -10.81 15.95
C MET A 26 -8.96 -11.19 16.21
N ASN A 27 -8.71 -12.41 16.69
CA ASN A 27 -7.34 -12.89 16.96
C ASN A 27 -6.50 -12.98 15.69
N LEU A 28 -7.07 -13.48 14.59
CA LEU A 28 -6.39 -13.49 13.30
C LEU A 28 -6.12 -12.06 12.82
N GLY A 29 -7.10 -11.16 12.93
CA GLY A 29 -6.93 -9.75 12.55
C GLY A 29 -5.77 -9.10 13.29
N TYR A 30 -5.67 -9.29 14.61
CA TYR A 30 -4.56 -8.76 15.40
C TYR A 30 -3.23 -9.44 15.10
N ALA A 31 -3.21 -10.74 14.82
CA ALA A 31 -1.99 -11.44 14.43
C ALA A 31 -1.42 -10.85 13.12
N TYR A 32 -2.23 -10.76 12.07
CA TYR A 32 -1.81 -10.17 10.79
C TYR A 32 -1.45 -8.69 10.93
N ALA A 33 -2.16 -7.93 11.76
CA ALA A 33 -1.81 -6.53 12.03
C ALA A 33 -0.45 -6.41 12.73
N GLY A 34 -0.12 -7.33 13.63
CA GLY A 34 1.19 -7.42 14.29
C GLY A 34 2.33 -7.74 13.31
N ASP A 35 2.02 -8.49 12.26
CA ASP A 35 2.94 -8.81 11.16
C ASP A 35 2.95 -7.74 10.04
N TYR A 36 2.29 -6.59 10.24
CA TYR A 36 2.14 -5.52 9.26
C TYR A 36 1.36 -5.91 7.98
N ASP A 37 0.71 -7.07 7.95
CA ASP A 37 -0.21 -7.47 6.89
C ASP A 37 -1.60 -6.85 7.12
N TYR A 38 -1.68 -5.53 6.88
CA TYR A 38 -2.87 -4.74 7.15
C TYR A 38 -4.06 -5.13 6.27
N GLN A 39 -3.81 -5.62 5.06
CA GLN A 39 -4.87 -6.08 4.14
C GLN A 39 -5.53 -7.36 4.66
N THR A 40 -4.73 -8.37 5.05
CA THR A 40 -5.28 -9.61 5.61
C THR A 40 -5.90 -9.36 6.99
N ALA A 41 -5.33 -8.46 7.79
CA ALA A 41 -5.92 -8.03 9.05
C ALA A 41 -7.32 -7.41 8.85
N LEU A 42 -7.46 -6.48 7.91
CA LEU A 42 -8.72 -5.82 7.56
C LEU A 42 -9.80 -6.83 7.16
N ILE A 43 -9.45 -7.84 6.34
CA ILE A 43 -10.38 -8.91 5.95
C ILE A 43 -10.92 -9.63 7.19
N ASN A 44 -10.05 -9.95 8.15
CA ASN A 44 -10.46 -10.66 9.37
C ASN A 44 -11.28 -9.79 10.32
N PHE A 45 -10.95 -8.50 10.48
CA PHE A 45 -11.79 -7.61 11.27
C PHE A 45 -13.17 -7.38 10.64
N ARG A 46 -13.27 -7.33 9.30
CA ARG A 46 -14.57 -7.30 8.61
C ARG A 46 -15.39 -8.57 8.82
N ARG A 47 -14.73 -9.74 8.90
CA ARG A 47 -15.40 -10.99 9.29
C ARG A 47 -15.91 -10.91 10.73
N ALA A 48 -15.10 -10.41 11.67
CA ALA A 48 -15.53 -10.22 13.05
C ALA A 48 -16.76 -9.30 13.15
N LEU A 49 -16.76 -8.18 12.44
CA LEU A 49 -17.90 -7.25 12.41
C LEU A 49 -19.17 -7.88 11.80
N LYS A 50 -19.02 -8.79 10.85
CA LYS A 50 -20.16 -9.54 10.28
C LYS A 50 -20.79 -10.49 11.32
N GLU A 51 -19.97 -11.14 12.14
CA GLU A 51 -20.44 -12.01 13.23
C GLU A 51 -21.11 -11.21 14.36
N ARG A 52 -20.61 -10.01 14.64
CA ARG A 52 -21.18 -9.10 15.65
C ARG A 52 -21.37 -7.69 15.08
N PRO A 53 -22.49 -7.44 14.38
CA PRO A 53 -22.78 -6.12 13.84
C PRO A 53 -22.81 -5.06 14.95
N GLY A 54 -22.11 -3.94 14.74
CA GLY A 54 -22.02 -2.85 15.72
C GLY A 54 -20.96 -3.04 16.81
N ASP A 55 -20.16 -4.11 16.76
CA ASP A 55 -19.06 -4.30 17.69
C ASP A 55 -18.00 -3.18 17.55
N VAL A 56 -17.85 -2.40 18.62
CA VAL A 56 -16.98 -1.21 18.63
C VAL A 56 -15.51 -1.59 18.44
N TYR A 57 -15.08 -2.75 18.94
CA TYR A 57 -13.70 -3.21 18.79
C TYR A 57 -13.37 -3.55 17.34
N ALA A 58 -14.24 -4.30 16.66
CA ALA A 58 -14.06 -4.63 15.24
C ALA A 58 -14.11 -3.36 14.35
N ILE A 59 -15.00 -2.41 14.63
CA ILE A 59 -15.08 -1.14 13.90
C ILE A 59 -13.77 -0.34 14.05
N ASN A 60 -13.27 -0.18 15.27
CA ASN A 60 -12.03 0.56 15.52
C ASN A 60 -10.83 -0.14 14.88
N ALA A 61 -10.79 -1.48 14.92
CA ALA A 61 -9.73 -2.24 14.28
C ALA A 61 -9.74 -2.08 12.75
N ILE A 62 -10.91 -2.07 12.12
CA ILE A 62 -11.08 -1.77 10.69
C ILE A 62 -10.54 -0.37 10.36
N ALA A 63 -10.96 0.65 11.11
CA ALA A 63 -10.52 2.03 10.90
C ALA A 63 -9.00 2.18 11.03
N ASN A 64 -8.39 1.49 12.01
CA ASN A 64 -6.93 1.47 12.15
C ASN A 64 -6.25 0.83 10.94
N MET A 65 -6.78 -0.28 10.42
CA MET A 65 -6.18 -0.93 9.23
C MET A 65 -6.33 -0.05 7.99
N GLU A 66 -7.49 0.57 7.79
CA GLU A 66 -7.72 1.49 6.67
C GLU A 66 -6.76 2.69 6.72
N TYR A 67 -6.51 3.24 7.92
CA TYR A 67 -5.50 4.28 8.12
C TYR A 67 -4.08 3.82 7.71
N TYR A 68 -3.64 2.64 8.17
CA TYR A 68 -2.29 2.17 7.86
C TYR A 68 -2.11 1.80 6.39
N ILE A 69 -3.12 1.20 5.76
CA ILE A 69 -3.11 0.91 4.33
C ILE A 69 -2.95 2.20 3.52
N GLU A 70 -3.72 3.23 3.84
CA GLU A 70 -3.64 4.50 3.11
C GLU A 70 -2.31 5.21 3.38
N ARG A 71 -1.82 5.21 4.62
CA ARG A 71 -0.49 5.75 4.96
C ARG A 71 0.61 5.10 4.13
N ASP A 72 0.62 3.77 4.06
CA ASP A 72 1.67 3.03 3.34
C ASP A 72 1.58 3.26 1.83
N ARG A 73 0.36 3.35 1.30
CA ARG A 73 0.12 3.73 -0.09
C ARG A 73 0.68 5.12 -0.39
N VAL A 74 0.37 6.12 0.43
CA VAL A 74 0.86 7.49 0.26
C VAL A 74 2.38 7.55 0.37
N ALA A 75 2.97 6.83 1.32
CA ALA A 75 4.42 6.76 1.47
C ALA A 75 5.11 6.14 0.24
N ALA A 76 4.55 5.05 -0.32
CA ALA A 76 5.07 4.42 -1.52
C ALA A 76 4.95 5.35 -2.75
N LEU A 77 3.81 6.04 -2.90
CA LEU A 77 3.63 7.03 -3.96
C LEU A 77 4.65 8.17 -3.84
N GLN A 78 4.90 8.65 -2.62
CA GLN A 78 5.87 9.72 -2.39
C GLN A 78 7.30 9.26 -2.75
N ALA A 79 7.70 8.05 -2.37
CA ALA A 79 9.02 7.52 -2.71
C ALA A 79 9.24 7.41 -4.22
N GLU A 80 8.20 7.03 -4.96
CA GLU A 80 8.23 7.01 -6.43
C GLU A 80 8.38 8.42 -7.01
N VAL A 81 7.58 9.38 -6.52
CA VAL A 81 7.68 10.79 -6.93
C VAL A 81 9.06 11.36 -6.66
N ASP A 82 9.65 11.08 -5.49
CA ASP A 82 11.01 11.52 -5.13
C ASP A 82 12.05 10.95 -6.11
N THR A 83 11.89 9.68 -6.50
CA THR A 83 12.76 9.02 -7.49
C THR A 83 12.66 9.67 -8.87
N LEU A 84 11.44 9.93 -9.33
CA LEU A 84 11.20 10.60 -10.61
C LEU A 84 11.71 12.05 -10.59
N GLN A 85 11.55 12.77 -9.47
CA GLN A 85 12.09 14.11 -9.32
C GLN A 85 13.62 14.12 -9.40
N ALA A 86 14.30 13.17 -8.75
CA ALA A 86 15.75 13.02 -8.86
C ALA A 86 16.20 12.72 -10.29
N ARG A 87 15.49 11.83 -11.00
CA ARG A 87 15.75 11.53 -12.43
C ARG A 87 15.57 12.77 -13.29
N LEU A 88 14.50 13.54 -13.07
CA LEU A 88 14.21 14.77 -13.80
C LEU A 88 15.32 15.81 -13.60
N SER A 89 15.79 16.00 -12.36
CA SER A 89 16.91 16.89 -12.06
C SER A 89 18.18 16.48 -12.80
N LEU A 90 18.55 15.20 -12.76
CA LEU A 90 19.73 14.68 -13.44
C LEU A 90 19.63 14.84 -14.98
N ALA A 91 18.47 14.51 -15.55
CA ALA A 91 18.22 14.67 -16.98
C ALA A 91 18.32 16.15 -17.41
N ALA A 92 17.79 17.06 -16.61
CA ALA A 92 17.89 18.49 -16.87
C ALA A 92 19.34 19.02 -16.78
N GLU A 93 20.12 18.57 -15.79
CA GLU A 93 21.54 18.93 -15.64
C GLU A 93 22.40 18.45 -16.80
N THR A 94 22.15 17.22 -17.25
CA THR A 94 22.84 16.59 -18.39
C THR A 94 22.30 17.06 -19.74
N LYS A 95 21.22 17.85 -19.74
CA LYS A 95 20.49 18.34 -20.93
C LYS A 95 19.96 17.19 -21.80
N ASP A 96 19.65 16.06 -21.18
CA ASP A 96 18.96 14.93 -21.79
C ASP A 96 17.46 15.25 -21.87
N TRP A 97 17.10 16.09 -22.85
CA TRP A 97 15.72 16.57 -23.02
C TRP A 97 14.73 15.45 -23.34
N VAL A 98 15.20 14.34 -23.90
CA VAL A 98 14.38 13.13 -24.15
C VAL A 98 13.97 12.51 -22.83
N CYS A 99 14.94 12.31 -21.92
CA CYS A 99 14.68 11.78 -20.59
C CYS A 99 13.87 12.76 -19.73
N VAL A 100 14.07 14.08 -19.89
CA VAL A 100 13.21 15.09 -19.23
C VAL A 100 11.75 14.88 -19.62
N VAL A 101 11.43 14.75 -20.92
CA VAL A 101 10.03 14.55 -21.37
C VAL A 101 9.47 13.23 -20.86
N ALA A 102 10.23 12.14 -20.98
CA ALA A 102 9.80 10.83 -20.48
C ALA A 102 9.50 10.86 -18.97
N THR A 103 10.36 11.50 -18.19
CA THR A 103 10.18 11.61 -16.73
C THR A 103 8.99 12.50 -16.37
N VAL A 104 8.77 13.59 -17.11
CA VAL A 104 7.58 14.44 -16.92
C VAL A 104 6.30 13.68 -17.23
N ASP A 105 6.29 12.81 -18.25
CA ASP A 105 5.15 11.94 -18.57
C ASP A 105 4.81 11.00 -17.42
N GLU A 106 5.84 10.43 -16.77
CA GLU A 106 5.68 9.57 -15.59
C GLU A 106 5.21 10.36 -14.35
N LEU A 107 5.55 11.65 -14.21
CA LEU A 107 5.15 12.48 -13.06
C LEU A 107 3.69 12.98 -13.13
N ILE A 108 3.15 13.21 -14.32
CA ILE A 108 1.81 13.82 -14.51
C ILE A 108 0.69 13.08 -13.74
N PRO A 109 0.63 11.73 -13.70
CA PRO A 109 -0.38 11.00 -12.93
C PRO A 109 -0.39 11.33 -11.43
N TYR A 110 0.77 11.67 -10.84
CA TYR A 110 0.94 11.91 -9.40
C TYR A 110 0.68 13.36 -8.96
N THR A 111 0.59 14.30 -9.90
CA THR A 111 0.39 15.73 -9.60
C THR A 111 -1.06 16.13 -9.78
N GLU A 112 -1.58 17.14 -9.08
CA GLU A 112 -2.95 17.62 -9.26
C GLU A 112 -3.03 19.15 -9.40
N GLY A 113 -4.20 19.64 -9.83
CA GLY A 113 -4.47 21.07 -9.96
C GLY A 113 -3.45 21.81 -10.84
N LEU A 114 -2.99 22.96 -10.36
CA LEU A 114 -2.08 23.85 -11.08
C LEU A 114 -0.72 23.20 -11.41
N GLU A 115 -0.23 22.29 -10.58
CA GLU A 115 1.04 21.61 -10.82
C GLU A 115 0.95 20.68 -12.04
N ARG A 116 -0.14 19.89 -12.12
CA ARG A 116 -0.43 19.05 -13.29
C ARG A 116 -0.54 19.87 -14.57
N GLU A 117 -1.21 21.02 -14.52
CA GLU A 117 -1.34 21.94 -15.66
C GLU A 117 0.04 22.45 -16.12
N ARG A 118 0.90 22.84 -15.17
CA ARG A 118 2.26 23.30 -15.47
C ARG A 118 3.11 22.21 -16.10
N LEU A 119 3.10 20.99 -15.56
CA LEU A 119 3.85 19.86 -16.12
C LEU A 119 3.36 19.49 -17.53
N THR A 120 2.04 19.47 -17.74
CA THR A 120 1.44 19.18 -19.05
C THR A 120 1.83 20.23 -20.09
N GLY A 121 1.84 21.51 -19.70
CA GLY A 121 2.29 22.61 -20.55
C GLY A 121 3.78 22.53 -20.87
N TYR A 122 4.62 22.26 -19.85
CA TYR A 122 6.07 22.11 -20.02
C TYR A 122 6.41 20.94 -20.95
N ARG A 123 5.78 19.77 -20.73
CA ARG A 123 5.86 18.61 -21.60
C ARG A 123 5.55 18.96 -23.06
N SER A 124 4.42 19.62 -23.30
CA SER A 124 3.98 19.99 -24.66
C SER A 124 4.99 20.89 -25.38
N GLN A 125 5.60 21.85 -24.67
CA GLN A 125 6.65 22.71 -25.23
C GLN A 125 7.89 21.91 -25.60
N LEU A 126 8.34 21.01 -24.73
CA LEU A 126 9.50 20.17 -24.98
C LEU A 126 9.28 19.21 -26.15
N THR A 127 8.13 18.53 -26.21
CA THR A 127 7.79 17.64 -27.33
C THR A 127 7.83 18.38 -28.66
N GLY A 128 7.23 19.58 -28.75
CA GLY A 128 7.27 20.37 -29.98
C GLY A 128 8.69 20.78 -30.41
N VAL A 129 9.59 21.03 -29.45
CA VAL A 129 11.01 21.31 -29.75
C VAL A 129 11.74 20.03 -30.19
N LEU A 130 11.47 18.89 -29.56
CA LEU A 130 12.10 17.61 -29.92
C LEU A 130 11.66 17.14 -31.30
N GLU A 131 10.36 17.18 -31.62
CA GLU A 131 9.84 16.78 -32.94
C GLU A 131 10.38 17.64 -34.09
N SER A 132 10.84 18.86 -33.81
CA SER A 132 11.51 19.73 -34.80
C SER A 132 12.94 19.27 -35.16
N ARG A 133 13.49 18.28 -34.45
CA ARG A 133 14.85 17.74 -34.64
C ARG A 133 14.80 16.32 -35.21
N THR A 134 15.78 15.97 -36.04
CA THR A 134 15.80 14.70 -36.79
C THR A 134 16.73 13.64 -36.20
N ASP A 135 17.47 13.95 -35.14
CA ASP A 135 18.53 13.12 -34.54
C ASP A 135 18.32 12.82 -33.05
N VAL A 136 17.10 13.05 -32.53
CA VAL A 136 16.75 13.01 -31.10
C VAL A 136 16.94 11.64 -30.44
N GLU A 137 16.73 10.56 -31.19
CA GLU A 137 16.76 9.19 -30.65
C GLU A 137 18.16 8.76 -30.15
N PHE A 138 19.23 9.45 -30.56
CA PHE A 138 20.60 9.13 -30.14
C PHE A 138 21.06 9.86 -28.88
N TRP A 139 20.21 10.69 -28.27
CA TRP A 139 20.63 11.70 -27.29
C TRP A 139 20.26 11.37 -25.83
N SER A 140 19.62 10.23 -25.56
CA SER A 140 19.34 9.85 -24.18
C SER A 140 20.47 9.03 -23.56
N THR A 141 21.02 9.55 -22.47
CA THR A 141 22.07 8.89 -21.67
C THR A 141 21.62 8.62 -20.25
N VAL A 142 20.47 9.17 -19.83
CA VAL A 142 19.88 9.00 -18.49
C VAL A 142 18.71 8.00 -18.51
N CYS A 143 17.84 8.10 -19.51
CA CYS A 143 16.72 7.18 -19.71
C CYS A 143 17.06 6.21 -20.86
N SER A 144 18.09 5.37 -20.71
CA SER A 144 18.37 4.35 -21.74
C SER A 144 17.26 3.29 -21.74
N PRO A 145 16.71 2.92 -22.91
CA PRO A 145 15.57 1.99 -23.02
C PRO A 145 15.88 0.55 -22.54
N ASP A 146 17.16 0.22 -22.32
CA ASP A 146 17.61 -1.12 -21.97
C ASP A 146 17.85 -1.36 -20.46
N GLU A 147 17.67 -0.35 -19.60
CA GLU A 147 17.92 -0.51 -18.16
C GLU A 147 16.82 0.18 -17.33
N PRO A 148 15.92 -0.58 -16.66
CA PRO A 148 15.00 0.01 -15.71
C PRO A 148 15.78 0.60 -14.55
N LEU A 149 15.34 1.75 -14.04
CA LEU A 149 15.89 2.31 -12.80
C LEU A 149 15.79 1.25 -11.68
N GLN A 150 16.93 0.90 -11.11
CA GLN A 150 17.03 0.14 -9.85
C GLN A 150 16.83 1.07 -8.65
#